data_AF-A0A672NTI5-F1
#
_entry.id   AF-A0A672NTI5-F1
#
_cell.length_a   1.000
_cell.length_b   1.000
_cell.length_c   1.000
_cell.angle_alpha   90.00
_cell.angle_beta   90.00
_cell.angle_gamma   90.00
#
_symmetry.space_group_name_H-M   'P 1'
#
loop_
_entity.id
_entity.type
_entity.pdbx_description
1 polymer ?
#
loop_
_entity_poly.entity_id
_entity_poly.type
_entity_poly.pdbx_seq_one_letter_code
_entity_poly.pdbx_strand_id
1 'polypeptide(L)'
;MACGGFMSAPVCFIENDENGKLCVRKEAKDILDGLNEPVVVVSVVGLYRTGKSYLMNRLAGQQTGFALGSTIESETKGIWMWCVPHPNKEGHTLVLLDTEGLGDVRKGDEKHDTWIFCLAVLLSSSLVYNSLGVIDNTALEKLHYVTELTENIRVKAEVGQHEDESADFIRVFPSFVWAVRDFTLQLKKGDKPITSDDYLEGALELKQGSSPQTVQYNLPRSCLRNFFAVRKCFVFPRPASMESMWIMEELTEKELESKFLEQANTFCHYIYNNSKTKTVSGGRTITGTALGNLAEVYVEAIRSGNVPCLENAVVSLAKIQNVRAVEEALQLYVTELFNLVQLPMNPEELSKIHTVAEKKAVEVFISVSFNDNDQIYQKELMGKIYDEYQQMCQQNYDASRMQCEEVLHDVFDTLEKGISDRSYLKPGGSHKYIDMLRQLSEEYRARTDSQIMSEAVLSKFLKTKEDIGNMILQADQSLNAAEQEKEDEDRDSKAAEKKPKETEPVTGAGI
;
A
#
# COMPACT_ATOMS: atom_id res chain seq x y z
N MET A 1 -21.62 -3.39 -3.89
CA MET A 1 -20.55 -2.78 -3.08
C MET A 1 -21.14 -2.46 -1.71
N ALA A 2 -20.89 -3.31 -0.72
CA ALA A 2 -21.32 -3.05 0.65
C ALA A 2 -20.32 -2.09 1.29
N CYS A 3 -20.80 -0.96 1.76
CA CYS A 3 -20.04 -0.02 2.57
C CYS A 3 -19.89 -0.63 3.98
N GLY A 4 -18.66 -0.82 4.47
CA GLY A 4 -18.36 -1.17 5.86
C GLY A 4 -17.54 -2.45 6.03
N GLY A 5 -16.21 -2.32 6.18
CA GLY A 5 -15.27 -3.41 6.45
C GLY A 5 -15.36 -4.03 7.86
N PHE A 6 -16.56 -4.07 8.45
CA PHE A 6 -16.78 -4.57 9.81
C PHE A 6 -17.17 -6.03 9.80
N MET A 7 -16.59 -6.80 10.71
CA MET A 7 -16.75 -8.25 10.76
C MET A 7 -18.03 -8.65 11.48
N SER A 8 -18.78 -9.60 10.91
CA SER A 8 -19.97 -10.18 11.54
C SER A 8 -19.64 -11.22 12.62
N ALA A 9 -18.44 -11.78 12.61
CA ALA A 9 -17.96 -12.79 13.55
C ALA A 9 -16.43 -12.71 13.68
N PRO A 10 -15.84 -13.18 14.79
CA PRO A 10 -14.39 -13.25 14.93
C PRO A 10 -13.77 -14.29 13.98
N VAL A 11 -12.53 -14.06 13.57
CA VAL A 11 -11.73 -14.99 12.77
C VAL A 11 -10.42 -15.32 13.49
N CYS A 12 -9.84 -16.48 13.18
CA CYS A 12 -8.52 -16.82 13.67
C CYS A 12 -7.47 -15.91 13.01
N PHE A 13 -6.68 -15.21 13.82
CA PHE A 13 -5.67 -14.28 13.34
C PHE A 13 -4.28 -14.89 13.33
N ILE A 14 -3.86 -15.49 14.44
CA ILE A 14 -2.57 -16.16 14.57
C ILE A 14 -2.81 -17.55 15.11
N GLU A 15 -2.31 -18.59 14.45
CA GLU A 15 -2.36 -19.97 14.93
C GLU A 15 -1.09 -20.73 14.58
N ASN A 16 -0.93 -21.94 15.11
CA ASN A 16 0.14 -22.82 14.69
C ASN A 16 -0.20 -23.47 13.34
N ASP A 17 0.77 -23.47 12.43
CA ASP A 17 0.71 -24.23 11.18
C ASP A 17 0.83 -25.74 11.44
N GLU A 18 0.77 -26.55 10.38
CA GLU A 18 0.87 -28.01 10.44
C GLU A 18 2.19 -28.50 11.09
N ASN A 19 3.22 -27.65 11.14
CA ASN A 19 4.52 -27.95 11.75
C ASN A 19 4.63 -27.43 13.19
N GLY A 20 3.54 -26.93 13.77
CA GLY A 20 3.51 -26.36 15.11
C GLY A 20 4.13 -24.96 15.22
N LYS A 21 4.34 -24.24 14.11
CA LYS A 21 4.91 -22.88 14.12
C LYS A 21 3.84 -21.82 13.97
N LEU A 22 3.90 -20.76 14.77
CA LEU A 22 2.99 -19.62 14.68
C LEU A 22 2.96 -19.03 13.26
N CYS A 23 1.78 -18.73 12.74
CA CYS A 23 1.56 -18.11 11.42
C CYS A 23 0.40 -17.12 11.49
N VAL A 24 0.49 -16.02 10.73
CA VAL A 24 -0.63 -15.10 10.52
C VAL A 24 -1.54 -15.68 9.45
N ARG A 25 -2.85 -15.71 9.72
CA ARG A 25 -3.84 -16.21 8.77
C ARG A 25 -4.11 -15.19 7.68
N LYS A 26 -4.03 -15.65 6.42
CA LYS A 26 -4.26 -14.81 5.24
C LYS A 26 -5.63 -14.13 5.27
N GLU A 27 -6.69 -14.87 5.62
CA GLU A 27 -8.04 -14.30 5.72
C GLU A 27 -8.13 -13.13 6.71
N ALA A 28 -7.52 -13.27 7.90
CA ALA A 28 -7.49 -12.20 8.89
C ALA A 28 -6.65 -11.00 8.42
N LYS A 29 -5.55 -11.26 7.71
CA LYS A 29 -4.72 -10.21 7.11
C LYS A 29 -5.46 -9.45 6.01
N ASP A 30 -6.16 -10.14 5.11
CA ASP A 30 -6.91 -9.52 4.03
C ASP A 30 -8.01 -8.59 4.58
N ILE A 31 -8.62 -8.95 5.72
CA ILE A 31 -9.56 -8.08 6.45
C ILE A 31 -8.85 -6.82 6.98
N LEU A 32 -7.69 -6.99 7.63
CA LEU A 32 -6.90 -5.87 8.14
C LEU A 32 -6.41 -4.94 7.01
N ASP A 33 -6.02 -5.49 5.87
CA ASP A 33 -5.57 -4.72 4.70
C ASP A 33 -6.66 -3.84 4.07
N GLY A 34 -7.93 -4.16 4.33
CA GLY A 34 -9.09 -3.33 3.96
C GLY A 34 -9.40 -2.20 4.94
N LEU A 35 -8.73 -2.15 6.09
CA LEU A 35 -8.97 -1.18 7.16
C LEU A 35 -7.90 -0.06 7.16
N ASN A 36 -8.21 1.02 6.44
CA ASN A 36 -7.35 2.20 6.34
C ASN A 36 -7.49 3.18 7.54
N GLU A 37 -8.41 2.91 8.46
CA GLU A 37 -8.64 3.72 9.65
C GLU A 37 -7.64 3.40 10.76
N PRO A 38 -7.32 4.35 11.66
CA PRO A 38 -6.54 4.07 12.85
C PRO A 38 -7.22 3.04 13.77
N VAL A 39 -6.43 2.13 14.33
CA VAL A 39 -6.95 1.03 15.16
C VAL A 39 -6.72 1.26 16.65
N VAL A 40 -7.69 0.87 17.48
CA VAL A 40 -7.56 0.69 18.93
C VAL A 40 -7.57 -0.80 19.19
N VAL A 41 -6.48 -1.35 19.72
CA VAL A 41 -6.35 -2.81 19.89
C VAL A 41 -6.49 -3.18 21.36
N VAL A 42 -7.42 -4.08 21.69
CA VAL A 42 -7.63 -4.59 23.05
C VAL A 42 -7.42 -6.10 23.02
N SER A 43 -6.40 -6.57 23.74
CA SER A 43 -6.13 -8.00 23.88
C SER A 43 -6.57 -8.49 25.25
N VAL A 44 -7.16 -9.68 25.34
CA VAL A 44 -7.41 -10.37 26.61
C VAL A 44 -6.55 -11.61 26.74
N VAL A 45 -5.88 -11.75 27.87
CA VAL A 45 -5.00 -12.87 28.21
C VAL A 45 -5.37 -13.40 29.59
N GLY A 46 -4.99 -14.64 29.87
CA GLY A 46 -5.24 -15.27 31.16
C GLY A 46 -5.45 -16.78 31.03
N LEU A 47 -5.55 -17.44 32.19
CA LEU A 47 -5.70 -18.89 32.24
C LEU A 47 -6.91 -19.36 31.43
N TYR A 48 -6.85 -20.60 30.94
CA TYR A 48 -7.99 -21.25 30.30
C TYR A 48 -9.22 -21.27 31.22
N ARG A 49 -10.43 -21.15 30.64
CA ARG A 49 -11.73 -21.12 31.34
C ARG A 49 -11.95 -20.03 32.39
N THR A 50 -11.42 -18.84 32.16
CA THR A 50 -11.65 -17.69 33.04
C THR A 50 -12.74 -16.73 32.51
N GLY A 51 -13.40 -17.07 31.39
CA GLY A 51 -14.45 -16.25 30.78
C GLY A 51 -13.92 -15.04 30.00
N LYS A 52 -12.76 -15.18 29.32
CA LYS A 52 -12.11 -14.15 28.50
C LYS A 52 -13.00 -13.73 27.31
N SER A 53 -13.39 -14.71 26.50
CA SER A 53 -14.21 -14.55 25.30
C SER A 53 -15.54 -13.84 25.59
N TYR A 54 -16.15 -14.10 26.76
CA TYR A 54 -17.35 -13.38 27.20
C TYR A 54 -17.11 -11.87 27.35
N LEU A 55 -16.01 -11.45 28.00
CA LEU A 55 -15.69 -10.02 28.12
C LEU A 55 -15.41 -9.38 26.76
N MET A 56 -14.83 -10.13 25.82
CA MET A 56 -14.58 -9.63 24.47
C MET A 56 -15.87 -9.48 23.66
N ASN A 57 -16.82 -10.41 23.77
CA ASN A 57 -18.14 -10.26 23.16
C ASN A 57 -18.85 -8.99 23.70
N ARG A 58 -18.79 -8.76 25.02
CA ARG A 58 -19.32 -7.54 25.64
C ARG A 58 -18.66 -6.28 25.09
N LEU A 59 -17.34 -6.29 24.89
CA LEU A 59 -16.62 -5.17 24.25
C LEU A 59 -17.01 -4.97 22.78
N ALA A 60 -17.38 -6.03 22.07
CA ALA A 60 -17.92 -5.93 20.72
C ALA A 60 -19.36 -5.38 20.68
N GLY A 61 -20.00 -5.23 21.85
CA GLY A 61 -21.41 -4.87 21.96
C GLY A 61 -22.36 -5.99 21.55
N GLN A 62 -21.88 -7.25 21.54
CA GLN A 62 -22.64 -8.43 21.14
C GLN A 62 -22.69 -9.45 22.28
N GLN A 63 -23.73 -10.29 22.32
CA GLN A 63 -23.79 -11.40 23.28
C GLN A 63 -22.96 -12.60 22.81
N THR A 64 -22.99 -12.86 21.50
CA THR A 64 -22.32 -13.98 20.84
C THR A 64 -21.25 -13.46 19.87
N GLY A 65 -20.23 -14.27 19.62
CA GLY A 65 -19.14 -13.93 18.72
C GLY A 65 -17.96 -14.88 18.91
N PHE A 66 -17.05 -14.55 19.81
CA PHE A 66 -16.03 -15.50 20.28
C PHE A 66 -16.72 -16.63 21.02
N ALA A 67 -16.42 -17.87 20.63
CA ALA A 67 -17.03 -19.07 21.20
C ALA A 67 -16.76 -19.18 22.70
N LEU A 68 -17.81 -19.44 23.49
CA LEU A 68 -17.68 -19.63 24.94
C LEU A 68 -17.53 -21.12 25.24
N GLY A 69 -16.29 -21.62 25.27
CA GLY A 69 -16.03 -23.04 25.51
C GLY A 69 -16.64 -23.56 26.82
N SER A 70 -17.52 -24.57 26.72
CA SER A 70 -18.20 -25.22 27.86
C SER A 70 -17.53 -26.54 28.29
N THR A 71 -16.56 -27.03 27.52
CA THR A 71 -15.96 -28.36 27.68
C THR A 71 -14.55 -28.35 28.29
N ILE A 72 -13.96 -29.54 28.53
CA ILE A 72 -12.65 -29.72 29.17
C ILE A 72 -11.46 -29.33 28.26
N GLU A 73 -11.70 -28.93 27.02
CA GLU A 73 -10.65 -28.56 26.07
C GLU A 73 -10.60 -27.05 25.86
N SER A 74 -9.41 -26.50 25.57
CA SER A 74 -9.31 -25.10 25.16
C SER A 74 -9.97 -24.94 23.78
N GLU A 75 -10.98 -24.09 23.66
CA GLU A 75 -11.62 -23.86 22.36
C GLU A 75 -10.86 -22.84 21.51
N THR A 76 -10.44 -21.72 22.10
CA THR A 76 -9.56 -20.76 21.43
C THR A 76 -8.16 -21.33 21.29
N LYS A 77 -7.71 -21.56 20.05
CA LYS A 77 -6.32 -21.89 19.71
C LYS A 77 -5.68 -20.65 19.07
N GLY A 78 -4.48 -20.29 19.49
CA GLY A 78 -3.78 -19.11 19.00
C GLY A 78 -4.39 -17.78 19.45
N ILE A 79 -4.50 -16.80 18.55
CA ILE A 79 -5.09 -15.48 18.77
C ILE A 79 -6.19 -15.29 17.75
N TRP A 80 -7.40 -14.97 18.23
CA TRP A 80 -8.56 -14.66 17.42
C TRP A 80 -8.81 -13.16 17.41
N MET A 81 -9.32 -12.65 16.29
CA MET A 81 -9.51 -11.23 16.06
C MET A 81 -10.95 -10.92 15.70
N TRP A 82 -11.47 -9.82 16.22
CA TRP A 82 -12.75 -9.24 15.81
C TRP A 82 -12.62 -7.73 15.62
N CYS A 83 -12.83 -7.24 14.39
CA CYS A 83 -12.79 -5.83 14.03
C CYS A 83 -14.21 -5.26 13.98
N VAL A 84 -14.50 -4.29 14.86
CA VAL A 84 -15.80 -3.61 14.97
C VAL A 84 -15.61 -2.09 14.98
N PRO A 85 -16.63 -1.28 14.63
CA PRO A 85 -16.53 0.17 14.73
C PRO A 85 -16.27 0.58 16.18
N HIS A 86 -15.38 1.54 16.40
CA HIS A 86 -15.11 2.01 17.76
C HIS A 86 -16.34 2.78 18.31
N PRO A 87 -16.95 2.38 19.44
CA PRO A 87 -18.24 2.96 19.88
C PRO A 87 -18.19 4.47 20.18
N ASN A 88 -17.05 4.96 20.68
CA ASN A 88 -16.88 6.33 21.14
C ASN A 88 -15.92 7.18 20.28
N LYS A 89 -15.38 6.65 19.18
CA LYS A 89 -14.38 7.34 18.35
C LYS A 89 -14.72 7.11 16.87
N GLU A 90 -15.29 8.13 16.25
CA GLU A 90 -15.62 8.09 14.84
C GLU A 90 -14.35 7.95 13.98
N GLY A 91 -14.46 7.21 12.87
CA GLY A 91 -13.34 6.92 11.96
C GLY A 91 -12.22 6.09 12.59
N HIS A 92 -12.50 5.34 13.66
CA HIS A 92 -11.57 4.38 14.26
C HIS A 92 -12.19 2.98 14.31
N THR A 93 -11.35 1.98 14.16
CA THR A 93 -11.73 0.57 14.34
C THR A 93 -11.25 0.04 15.70
N LEU A 94 -12.14 -0.61 16.44
CA LEU A 94 -11.81 -1.37 17.64
C LEU A 94 -11.47 -2.80 17.24
N VAL A 95 -10.23 -3.21 17.47
CA VAL A 95 -9.74 -4.57 17.19
C VAL A 95 -9.64 -5.32 18.51
N LEU A 96 -10.45 -6.36 18.64
CA LEU A 96 -10.53 -7.22 19.82
C LEU A 96 -9.72 -8.48 19.57
N LEU A 97 -8.72 -8.76 20.41
CA LEU A 97 -7.88 -9.94 20.33
C LEU A 97 -8.15 -10.88 21.51
N ASP A 98 -8.82 -12.00 21.26
CA ASP A 98 -9.03 -13.06 22.26
C ASP A 98 -7.94 -14.13 22.11
N THR A 99 -7.20 -14.40 23.20
CA THR A 99 -6.11 -15.35 23.15
C THR A 99 -6.51 -16.72 23.67
N GLU A 100 -5.77 -17.71 23.20
CA GLU A 100 -5.66 -19.02 23.83
C GLU A 100 -5.47 -18.90 25.35
N GLY A 101 -6.08 -19.83 26.08
CA GLY A 101 -5.95 -19.90 27.53
C GLY A 101 -4.62 -20.47 27.96
N LEU A 102 -3.88 -19.68 28.75
CA LEU A 102 -2.57 -20.06 29.26
C LEU A 102 -2.66 -21.25 30.22
N GLY A 103 -1.64 -22.13 30.21
CA GLY A 103 -1.49 -23.25 31.14
C GLY A 103 -2.40 -24.45 30.86
N ASP A 104 -2.77 -24.69 29.60
CA ASP A 104 -3.50 -25.91 29.21
C ASP A 104 -2.58 -27.14 29.34
N VAL A 105 -2.83 -27.94 30.38
CA VAL A 105 -2.05 -29.12 30.78
C VAL A 105 -1.95 -30.16 29.65
N ARG A 106 -2.88 -30.18 28.70
CA ARG A 106 -2.87 -31.15 27.59
C ARG A 106 -1.89 -30.80 26.47
N LYS A 107 -1.33 -29.58 26.46
CA LYS A 107 -0.52 -29.08 25.33
C LYS A 107 0.99 -29.08 25.57
N GLY A 108 1.45 -29.03 26.82
CA GLY A 108 2.85 -29.26 27.19
C GLY A 108 3.91 -28.31 26.59
N ASP A 109 3.52 -27.22 25.92
CA ASP A 109 4.45 -26.27 25.30
C ASP A 109 4.38 -24.90 25.99
N GLU A 110 5.13 -24.75 27.08
CA GLU A 110 5.24 -23.49 27.84
C GLU A 110 5.74 -22.33 26.96
N LYS A 111 6.57 -22.61 25.94
CA LYS A 111 7.10 -21.57 25.05
C LYS A 111 6.02 -20.98 24.15
N HIS A 112 5.08 -21.80 23.69
CA HIS A 112 3.93 -21.32 22.91
C HIS A 112 3.10 -20.31 23.70
N ASP A 113 2.76 -20.62 24.95
CA ASP A 113 2.02 -19.73 25.84
C ASP A 113 2.75 -18.39 26.05
N THR A 114 4.07 -18.43 26.26
CA THR A 114 4.91 -17.22 26.36
C THR A 114 4.84 -16.39 25.09
N TRP A 115 4.88 -17.00 23.89
CA TRP A 115 4.78 -16.25 22.63
C TRP A 115 3.40 -15.66 22.39
N ILE A 116 2.32 -16.38 22.70
CA ILE A 116 0.96 -15.85 22.64
C ILE A 116 0.82 -14.64 23.56
N PHE A 117 1.35 -14.72 24.78
CA PHE A 117 1.37 -13.60 25.71
C PHE A 117 2.18 -12.40 25.19
N CYS A 118 3.39 -12.63 24.67
CA CYS A 118 4.23 -11.58 24.10
C CYS A 118 3.56 -10.89 22.91
N LEU A 119 2.96 -11.65 21.99
CA LEU A 119 2.22 -11.10 20.85
C LEU A 119 1.02 -10.28 21.30
N ALA A 120 0.27 -10.74 22.31
CA ALA A 120 -0.86 -10.00 22.87
C ALA A 120 -0.43 -8.64 23.45
N VAL A 121 0.73 -8.59 24.13
CA VAL A 121 1.33 -7.34 24.64
C VAL A 121 1.75 -6.43 23.48
N LEU A 122 2.51 -6.97 22.52
CA LEU A 122 3.09 -6.19 21.42
C LEU A 122 2.03 -5.59 20.49
N LEU A 123 0.95 -6.31 20.23
CA LEU A 123 -0.10 -5.89 19.30
C LEU A 123 -1.13 -4.97 19.96
N SER A 124 -1.32 -5.04 21.29
CA SER A 124 -2.37 -4.29 21.97
C SER A 124 -2.04 -2.83 22.26
N SER A 125 -3.08 -2.01 22.35
CA SER A 125 -3.10 -0.71 23.04
C SER A 125 -3.48 -0.87 24.52
N SER A 126 -4.34 -1.85 24.81
CA SER A 126 -4.75 -2.22 26.16
C SER A 126 -4.71 -3.74 26.32
N LEU A 127 -4.00 -4.20 27.35
CA LEU A 127 -3.92 -5.60 27.71
C LEU A 127 -4.81 -5.87 28.92
N VAL A 128 -5.81 -6.73 28.75
CA VAL A 128 -6.71 -7.19 29.79
C VAL A 128 -6.20 -8.53 30.31
N TYR A 129 -5.68 -8.57 31.53
CA TYR A 129 -5.36 -9.81 32.21
C TYR A 129 -6.55 -10.30 33.03
N ASN A 130 -7.09 -11.46 32.68
CA ASN A 130 -8.30 -12.01 33.25
C ASN A 130 -7.98 -13.23 34.14
N SER A 131 -8.38 -13.16 35.42
CA SER A 131 -8.15 -14.22 36.41
C SER A 131 -9.39 -14.46 37.26
N LEU A 132 -9.49 -15.62 37.91
CA LEU A 132 -10.57 -15.93 38.86
C LEU A 132 -10.11 -15.72 40.31
N GLY A 133 -11.04 -15.34 41.18
CA GLY A 133 -10.85 -15.28 42.62
C GLY A 133 -10.26 -13.96 43.09
N VAL A 134 -9.04 -14.00 43.64
CA VAL A 134 -8.38 -12.87 44.30
C VAL A 134 -6.97 -12.68 43.76
N ILE A 135 -6.39 -11.49 43.97
CA ILE A 135 -4.98 -11.21 43.68
C ILE A 135 -4.15 -11.65 44.90
N ASP A 136 -3.80 -12.92 44.95
CA ASP A 136 -2.86 -13.47 45.92
C ASP A 136 -1.45 -13.66 45.31
N ASN A 137 -0.51 -14.19 46.09
CA ASN A 137 0.84 -14.46 45.58
C ASN A 137 0.83 -15.50 44.46
N THR A 138 -0.04 -16.48 44.52
CA THR A 138 -0.15 -17.51 43.49
C THR A 138 -0.66 -16.92 42.18
N ALA A 139 -1.58 -15.95 42.20
CA ALA A 139 -2.05 -15.23 41.03
C ALA A 139 -0.91 -14.40 40.39
N LEU A 140 -0.04 -13.79 41.21
CA LEU A 140 1.13 -13.07 40.73
C LEU A 140 2.26 -13.98 40.24
N GLU A 141 2.44 -15.16 40.85
CA GLU A 141 3.36 -16.19 40.35
C GLU A 141 2.86 -16.78 39.02
N LYS A 142 1.54 -16.95 38.87
CA LYS A 142 0.91 -17.31 37.59
C LYS A 142 1.10 -16.26 36.49
N LEU A 143 1.46 -15.03 36.86
CA LEU A 143 1.89 -13.96 35.95
C LEU A 143 3.40 -14.02 35.62
N HIS A 144 4.08 -15.16 35.84
CA HIS A 144 5.49 -15.35 35.44
C HIS A 144 5.77 -14.95 33.97
N TYR A 145 4.80 -15.09 33.07
CA TYR A 145 4.92 -14.59 31.68
C TYR A 145 5.30 -13.11 31.59
N VAL A 146 4.89 -12.27 32.56
CA VAL A 146 5.29 -10.87 32.64
C VAL A 146 6.78 -10.73 32.93
N THR A 147 7.34 -11.61 33.76
CA THR A 147 8.78 -11.61 34.08
C THR A 147 9.63 -12.09 32.91
N GLU A 148 9.05 -12.89 32.02
CA GLU A 148 9.70 -13.38 30.80
C GLU A 148 9.68 -12.36 29.65
N LEU A 149 8.91 -11.26 29.76
CA LEU A 149 8.84 -10.26 28.69
C LEU A 149 10.20 -9.64 28.35
N THR A 150 11.08 -9.46 29.34
CA THR A 150 12.42 -8.91 29.11
C THR A 150 13.35 -9.86 28.36
N GLU A 151 13.08 -11.17 28.43
CA GLU A 151 13.86 -12.17 27.70
C GLU A 151 13.29 -12.38 26.29
N ASN A 152 12.00 -12.12 26.11
CA ASN A 152 11.23 -12.43 24.90
C ASN A 152 10.78 -11.20 24.09
N ILE A 153 11.12 -9.98 24.51
CA ILE A 153 10.88 -8.74 23.77
C ILE A 153 12.10 -7.83 23.92
N ARG A 154 12.56 -7.26 22.80
CA ARG A 154 13.59 -6.20 22.80
C ARG A 154 12.99 -4.88 22.37
N VAL A 155 13.27 -3.78 23.09
CA VAL A 155 12.83 -2.46 22.63
C VAL A 155 13.79 -1.89 21.59
N LYS A 156 15.11 -1.96 21.86
CA LYS A 156 16.17 -1.43 21.02
C LYS A 156 16.85 -2.51 20.16
N ALA A 157 17.34 -2.10 18.99
CA ALA A 157 18.09 -2.99 18.09
C ALA A 157 19.53 -3.22 18.57
N GLU A 158 20.17 -2.19 19.13
CA GLU A 158 21.52 -2.24 19.69
C GLU A 158 21.48 -2.30 21.22
N VAL A 159 22.25 -3.21 21.81
CA VAL A 159 22.38 -3.31 23.27
C VAL A 159 23.50 -2.36 23.70
N GLY A 160 23.11 -1.17 24.20
CA GLY A 160 24.03 -0.33 24.96
C GLY A 160 24.44 -1.09 26.22
N GLN A 161 25.75 -1.31 26.43
CA GLN A 161 26.24 -1.91 27.67
C GLN A 161 25.83 -1.00 28.84
N HIS A 162 24.87 -1.45 29.66
CA HIS A 162 24.35 -0.79 30.89
C HIS A 162 23.12 0.13 30.80
N GLU A 163 22.23 0.01 29.82
CA GLU A 163 20.93 0.73 29.90
C GLU A 163 19.83 -0.12 30.57
N ASP A 164 19.11 0.49 31.52
CA ASP A 164 17.88 -0.05 32.11
C ASP A 164 16.74 0.03 31.08
N GLU A 165 16.52 -1.06 30.34
CA GLU A 165 15.47 -1.15 29.31
C GLU A 165 14.05 -0.92 29.86
N SER A 166 13.86 -0.95 31.19
CA SER A 166 12.55 -0.75 31.82
C SER A 166 11.94 0.63 31.52
N ALA A 167 12.76 1.67 31.38
CA ALA A 167 12.31 3.01 31.00
C ALA A 167 11.81 3.08 29.54
N ASP A 168 12.32 2.21 28.67
CA ASP A 168 11.88 2.12 27.29
C ASP A 168 10.56 1.34 27.18
N PHE A 169 10.42 0.24 27.94
CA PHE A 169 9.18 -0.55 28.00
C PHE A 169 7.97 0.28 28.42
N ILE A 170 8.10 1.10 29.47
CA ILE A 170 7.00 1.90 30.02
C ILE A 170 6.40 2.88 28.99
N ARG A 171 7.18 3.29 27.99
CA ARG A 171 6.78 4.25 26.96
C ARG A 171 5.95 3.59 25.84
N VAL A 172 6.21 2.32 25.54
CA VAL A 172 5.66 1.63 24.36
C VAL A 172 4.63 0.55 24.70
N PHE A 173 4.62 0.05 25.94
CA PHE A 173 3.70 -1.01 26.35
C PHE A 173 2.26 -0.51 26.53
N PRO A 174 1.28 -1.42 26.36
CA PRO A 174 -0.14 -1.09 26.47
C PRO A 174 -0.52 -0.65 27.88
N SER A 175 -1.73 -0.09 28.04
CA SER A 175 -2.31 0.01 29.39
C SER A 175 -2.65 -1.38 29.91
N PHE A 176 -2.35 -1.68 31.18
CA PHE A 176 -2.68 -2.95 31.81
C PHE A 176 -4.01 -2.84 32.58
N VAL A 177 -4.91 -3.79 32.35
CA VAL A 177 -6.20 -3.88 33.04
C VAL A 177 -6.34 -5.27 33.64
N TRP A 178 -6.41 -5.36 34.97
CA TRP A 178 -6.66 -6.63 35.65
C TRP A 178 -8.17 -6.82 35.86
N ALA A 179 -8.74 -7.81 35.18
CA ALA A 179 -10.12 -8.26 35.35
C ALA A 179 -10.18 -9.46 36.30
N VAL A 180 -10.55 -9.23 37.56
CA VAL A 180 -10.65 -10.26 38.60
C VAL A 180 -12.09 -10.76 38.67
N ARG A 181 -12.32 -11.97 38.17
CA ARG A 181 -13.62 -12.63 38.06
C ARG A 181 -13.98 -13.39 39.34
N ASP A 182 -15.27 -13.57 39.60
CA ASP A 182 -15.78 -14.29 40.78
C ASP A 182 -15.22 -13.74 42.11
N PHE A 183 -15.10 -12.41 42.21
CA PHE A 183 -14.56 -11.75 43.39
C PHE A 183 -15.54 -11.83 44.57
N THR A 184 -15.08 -12.38 45.70
CA THR A 184 -15.91 -12.66 46.88
C THR A 184 -15.58 -11.80 48.10
N LEU A 185 -14.51 -10.99 48.05
CA LEU A 185 -14.09 -10.16 49.18
C LEU A 185 -14.80 -8.81 49.21
N GLN A 186 -14.87 -8.20 50.39
CA GLN A 186 -15.22 -6.79 50.50
C GLN A 186 -13.97 -5.95 50.28
N LEU A 187 -14.04 -4.93 49.42
CA LEU A 187 -12.96 -3.98 49.19
C LEU A 187 -12.81 -3.02 50.38
N LYS A 188 -12.18 -3.51 51.45
CA LYS A 188 -11.87 -2.75 52.67
C LYS A 188 -10.47 -3.05 53.16
N LYS A 189 -9.79 -2.02 53.68
CA LYS A 189 -8.51 -2.14 54.40
C LYS A 189 -8.74 -1.68 55.85
N GLY A 190 -8.90 -2.64 56.76
CA GLY A 190 -9.50 -2.39 58.08
C GLY A 190 -10.97 -1.98 57.92
N ASP A 191 -11.39 -0.89 58.56
CA ASP A 191 -12.76 -0.36 58.44
C ASP A 191 -12.96 0.60 57.26
N LYS A 192 -11.89 0.96 56.53
CA LYS A 192 -11.96 1.93 55.43
C LYS A 192 -12.28 1.23 54.10
N PRO A 193 -13.30 1.68 53.35
CA PRO A 193 -13.52 1.19 51.99
C PRO A 193 -12.35 1.62 51.10
N ILE A 194 -11.95 0.73 50.19
CA ILE A 194 -10.90 1.00 49.18
C ILE A 194 -11.47 0.77 47.79
N THR A 195 -10.85 1.36 46.77
CA THR A 195 -11.22 1.07 45.37
C THR A 195 -10.58 -0.24 44.90
N SER A 196 -11.05 -0.77 43.76
CA SER A 196 -10.39 -1.91 43.12
C SER A 196 -8.96 -1.59 42.67
N ASP A 197 -8.70 -0.32 42.31
CA ASP A 197 -7.36 0.15 41.95
C ASP A 197 -6.43 0.19 43.16
N ASP A 198 -6.91 0.68 44.32
CA ASP A 198 -6.15 0.62 45.58
C ASP A 198 -5.85 -0.83 45.98
N TYR A 199 -6.77 -1.75 45.71
CA TYR A 199 -6.56 -3.18 45.93
C TYR A 199 -5.43 -3.74 45.06
N LEU A 200 -5.39 -3.38 43.77
CA LEU A 200 -4.30 -3.77 42.87
C LEU A 200 -2.96 -3.17 43.29
N GLU A 201 -2.89 -1.86 43.52
CA GLU A 201 -1.64 -1.20 43.92
C GLU A 201 -1.13 -1.74 45.26
N GLY A 202 -2.04 -2.07 46.19
CA GLY A 202 -1.70 -2.78 47.42
C GLY A 202 -1.10 -4.18 47.19
N ALA A 203 -1.63 -4.94 46.23
CA ALA A 203 -1.09 -6.25 45.87
C ALA A 203 0.31 -6.17 45.21
N LEU A 204 0.61 -5.04 44.56
CA LEU A 204 1.89 -4.75 43.90
C LEU A 204 2.93 -4.07 44.82
N GLU A 205 2.62 -3.88 46.11
CA GLU A 205 3.57 -3.36 47.10
C GLU A 205 4.81 -4.28 47.21
N LEU A 206 6.00 -3.67 47.10
CA LEU A 206 7.28 -4.36 47.19
C LEU A 206 7.69 -4.53 48.66
N LYS A 207 8.29 -5.67 48.96
CA LYS A 207 8.91 -5.94 50.27
C LYS A 207 10.33 -5.39 50.31
N GLN A 208 10.71 -4.86 51.46
CA GLN A 208 12.07 -4.39 51.73
C GLN A 208 13.00 -5.56 52.02
N GLY A 209 14.26 -5.43 51.63
CA GLY A 209 15.31 -6.43 51.83
C GLY A 209 15.72 -7.16 50.55
N SER A 210 16.86 -7.84 50.62
CA SER A 210 17.51 -8.49 49.46
C SER A 210 17.61 -10.01 49.61
N SER A 211 16.77 -10.62 50.45
CA SER A 211 16.75 -12.08 50.58
C SER A 211 16.22 -12.73 49.28
N PRO A 212 16.63 -13.96 48.92
CA PRO A 212 16.15 -14.64 47.72
C PRO A 212 14.63 -14.70 47.61
N GLN A 213 13.94 -14.94 48.73
CA GLN A 213 12.48 -14.96 48.81
C GLN A 213 11.86 -13.59 48.54
N THR A 214 12.53 -12.51 48.98
CA THR A 214 12.10 -11.14 48.74
C THR A 214 12.27 -10.76 47.28
N VAL A 215 13.38 -11.17 46.66
CA VAL A 215 13.63 -10.96 45.22
C VAL A 215 12.57 -11.68 44.38
N GLN A 216 12.30 -12.96 44.65
CA GLN A 216 11.28 -13.73 43.94
C GLN A 216 9.87 -13.13 44.11
N TYR A 217 9.53 -12.68 45.32
CA TYR A 217 8.26 -12.00 45.58
C TYR A 217 8.15 -10.66 44.83
N ASN A 218 9.24 -9.88 44.80
CA ASN A 218 9.25 -8.54 44.19
C ASN A 218 9.30 -8.59 42.66
N LEU A 219 9.89 -9.62 42.04
CA LEU A 219 10.13 -9.68 40.60
C LEU A 219 8.87 -9.41 39.75
N PRO A 220 7.77 -10.20 39.82
CA PRO A 220 6.57 -9.97 39.01
C PRO A 220 5.92 -8.61 39.30
N ARG A 221 6.01 -8.13 40.55
CA ARG A 221 5.46 -6.84 40.97
C ARG A 221 6.23 -5.67 40.37
N SER A 222 7.56 -5.73 40.41
CA SER A 222 8.43 -4.74 39.80
C SER A 222 8.24 -4.71 38.28
N CYS A 223 8.16 -5.87 37.62
CA CYS A 223 7.88 -5.95 36.19
C CYS A 223 6.54 -5.27 35.84
N LEU A 224 5.45 -5.58 36.53
CA LEU A 224 4.15 -4.94 36.29
C LEU A 224 4.19 -3.42 36.47
N ARG A 225 4.89 -2.94 37.51
CA ARG A 225 5.01 -1.51 37.81
C ARG A 225 5.88 -0.75 36.81
N ASN A 226 6.93 -1.40 36.32
CA ASN A 226 7.93 -0.77 35.44
C ASN A 226 7.58 -0.92 33.96
N PHE A 227 6.85 -1.95 33.55
CA PHE A 227 6.51 -2.17 32.14
C PHE A 227 5.21 -1.48 31.74
N PHE A 228 4.23 -1.38 32.65
CA PHE A 228 2.91 -0.84 32.33
C PHE A 228 2.68 0.48 33.08
N ALA A 229 2.78 1.60 32.35
CA ALA A 229 2.61 2.94 32.91
C ALA A 229 1.24 3.14 33.58
N VAL A 230 0.19 2.64 32.92
CA VAL A 230 -1.20 2.74 33.38
C VAL A 230 -1.68 1.36 33.78
N ARG A 231 -2.17 1.24 35.01
CA ARG A 231 -2.75 0.01 35.57
C ARG A 231 -4.14 0.31 36.09
N LYS A 232 -5.10 -0.55 35.77
CA LYS A 232 -6.49 -0.46 36.20
C LYS A 232 -6.97 -1.81 36.71
N CYS A 233 -7.86 -1.82 37.69
CA CYS A 233 -8.43 -3.04 38.25
C CYS A 233 -9.96 -3.00 38.22
N PHE A 234 -10.55 -4.11 37.79
CA PHE A 234 -11.99 -4.37 37.89
C PHE A 234 -12.21 -5.69 38.62
N VAL A 235 -13.03 -5.66 39.67
CA VAL A 235 -13.48 -6.86 40.36
C VAL A 235 -14.91 -7.16 39.94
N PHE A 236 -15.15 -8.36 39.43
CA PHE A 236 -16.45 -8.80 38.94
C PHE A 236 -17.06 -9.79 39.93
N PRO A 237 -18.30 -9.58 40.40
CA PRO A 237 -19.02 -10.63 41.10
C PRO A 237 -19.29 -11.79 40.14
N ARG A 238 -19.75 -12.92 40.68
CA ARG A 238 -20.13 -14.06 39.85
C ARG A 238 -21.31 -13.66 38.93
N PRO A 239 -21.28 -14.03 37.63
CA PRO A 239 -22.29 -13.58 36.67
C PRO A 239 -23.65 -14.26 36.79
N ALA A 240 -23.70 -15.51 37.26
CA ALA A 240 -24.92 -16.31 37.42
C ALA A 240 -24.76 -17.38 38.52
N SER A 241 -25.81 -18.17 38.79
CA SER A 241 -25.70 -19.33 39.69
C SER A 241 -24.76 -20.40 39.11
N MET A 242 -24.25 -21.30 39.96
CA MET A 242 -23.35 -22.37 39.50
C MET A 242 -24.00 -23.26 38.43
N GLU A 243 -25.29 -23.54 38.55
CA GLU A 243 -26.02 -24.37 37.59
C GLU A 243 -26.22 -23.68 36.25
N SER A 244 -26.14 -22.35 36.17
CA SER A 244 -26.32 -21.60 34.91
C SER A 244 -24.99 -21.28 34.20
N MET A 245 -23.85 -21.46 34.88
CA MET A 245 -22.52 -21.13 34.31
C MET A 245 -22.15 -21.95 33.07
N TRP A 246 -22.70 -23.15 32.90
CA TRP A 246 -22.44 -24.03 31.74
C TRP A 246 -23.14 -23.61 30.44
N ILE A 247 -24.15 -22.75 30.53
CA ILE A 247 -24.98 -22.24 29.42
C ILE A 247 -24.84 -20.73 29.31
N MET A 248 -23.71 -20.17 29.76
CA MET A 248 -23.49 -18.72 29.82
C MET A 248 -23.74 -18.03 28.46
N GLU A 249 -23.51 -18.72 27.36
CA GLU A 249 -23.75 -18.22 26.00
C GLU A 249 -25.25 -18.09 25.64
N GLU A 250 -26.10 -18.90 26.28
CA GLU A 250 -27.54 -18.91 26.08
C GLU A 250 -28.28 -17.96 27.05
N LEU A 251 -27.60 -17.52 28.12
CA LEU A 251 -28.19 -16.64 29.12
C LEU A 251 -28.44 -15.24 28.54
N THR A 252 -29.66 -14.76 28.72
CA THR A 252 -30.02 -13.38 28.45
C THR A 252 -29.52 -12.46 29.56
N GLU A 253 -29.40 -11.15 29.28
CA GLU A 253 -29.00 -10.18 30.31
C GLU A 253 -29.94 -10.17 31.53
N LYS A 254 -31.21 -10.57 31.38
CA LYS A 254 -32.15 -10.62 32.51
C LYS A 254 -31.85 -11.75 33.49
N GLU A 255 -31.13 -12.77 33.04
CA GLU A 255 -30.76 -13.95 33.82
C GLU A 255 -29.39 -13.78 34.50
N LEU A 256 -28.66 -12.72 34.13
CA LEU A 256 -27.39 -12.38 34.73
C LEU A 256 -27.57 -11.49 35.96
N GLU A 257 -26.66 -11.64 36.91
CA GLU A 257 -26.63 -10.83 38.12
C GLU A 257 -26.48 -9.33 37.79
N SER A 258 -27.40 -8.51 38.28
CA SER A 258 -27.44 -7.07 37.98
C SER A 258 -26.14 -6.34 38.29
N LYS A 259 -25.50 -6.65 39.43
CA LYS A 259 -24.20 -6.08 39.83
C LYS A 259 -23.07 -6.51 38.92
N PHE A 260 -23.14 -7.71 38.36
CA PHE A 260 -22.16 -8.16 37.37
C PHE A 260 -22.29 -7.35 36.08
N LEU A 261 -23.52 -7.15 35.59
CA LEU A 261 -23.79 -6.37 34.38
C LEU A 261 -23.35 -4.92 34.53
N GLU A 262 -23.65 -4.28 35.67
CA GLU A 262 -23.22 -2.92 35.97
C GLU A 262 -21.69 -2.79 35.91
N GLN A 263 -20.98 -3.75 36.51
CA GLN A 263 -19.53 -3.78 36.48
C GLN A 263 -18.97 -4.06 35.07
N ALA A 264 -19.59 -4.98 34.32
CA ALA A 264 -19.23 -5.28 32.94
C ALA A 264 -19.40 -4.06 32.03
N ASN A 265 -20.48 -3.30 32.19
CA ASN A 265 -20.72 -2.06 31.45
C ASN A 265 -19.69 -0.99 31.84
N THR A 266 -19.39 -0.85 33.14
CA THR A 266 -18.35 0.09 33.63
C THR A 266 -16.98 -0.25 33.04
N PHE A 267 -16.63 -1.54 32.98
CA PHE A 267 -15.42 -2.02 32.30
C PHE A 267 -15.42 -1.65 30.81
N CYS A 268 -16.50 -1.93 30.07
CA CYS A 268 -16.58 -1.62 28.64
C CYS A 268 -16.43 -0.12 28.39
N HIS A 269 -17.17 0.72 29.13
CA HIS A 269 -17.06 2.17 29.04
C HIS A 269 -15.66 2.68 29.34
N TYR A 270 -14.98 2.10 30.34
CA TYR A 270 -13.58 2.46 30.62
C TYR A 270 -12.68 2.16 29.42
N ILE A 271 -12.78 0.96 28.84
CA ILE A 271 -11.99 0.56 27.67
C ILE A 271 -12.26 1.52 26.49
N TYR A 272 -13.51 1.77 26.14
CA TYR A 272 -13.86 2.67 25.03
C TYR A 272 -13.32 4.10 25.22
N ASN A 273 -13.29 4.60 26.47
CA ASN A 273 -12.87 5.96 26.75
C ASN A 273 -11.35 6.11 26.92
N ASN A 274 -10.67 5.09 27.45
CA ASN A 274 -9.28 5.21 27.91
C ASN A 274 -8.28 4.45 27.04
N SER A 275 -8.71 3.45 26.27
CA SER A 275 -7.83 2.74 25.35
C SER A 275 -7.38 3.67 24.23
N LYS A 276 -6.07 3.82 24.09
CA LYS A 276 -5.46 4.71 23.09
C LYS A 276 -5.42 4.04 21.72
N THR A 277 -5.39 4.86 20.67
CA THR A 277 -5.07 4.38 19.32
C THR A 277 -3.70 3.71 19.35
N LYS A 278 -3.54 2.58 18.67
CA LYS A 278 -2.29 1.83 18.65
C LYS A 278 -1.23 2.66 17.94
N THR A 279 -0.08 2.80 18.59
CA THR A 279 1.08 3.51 18.05
C THR A 279 2.31 2.62 18.05
N VAL A 280 3.26 2.94 17.18
CA VAL A 280 4.61 2.39 17.23
C VAL A 280 5.61 3.46 17.72
N SER A 281 6.88 3.09 17.88
CA SER A 281 7.96 4.01 18.29
C SER A 281 7.93 5.31 17.47
N GLY A 282 8.02 6.46 18.16
CA GLY A 282 7.83 7.78 17.55
C GLY A 282 6.38 8.30 17.60
N GLY A 283 5.45 7.56 18.22
CA GLY A 283 4.07 8.03 18.48
C GLY A 283 3.15 8.02 17.27
N ARG A 284 3.58 7.40 16.16
CA ARG A 284 2.78 7.29 14.94
C ARG A 284 1.67 6.27 15.13
N THR A 285 0.44 6.67 14.83
CA THR A 285 -0.74 5.80 14.83
C THR A 285 -0.65 4.81 13.67
N ILE A 286 -1.08 3.57 13.90
CA ILE A 286 -1.14 2.55 12.85
C ILE A 286 -2.58 2.27 12.41
N THR A 287 -2.74 1.92 11.14
CA THR A 287 -3.99 1.44 10.53
C THR A 287 -4.14 -0.07 10.69
N GLY A 288 -5.26 -0.64 10.24
CA GLY A 288 -5.45 -2.09 10.21
C GLY A 288 -4.39 -2.79 9.36
N THR A 289 -4.14 -2.27 8.16
CA THR A 289 -3.08 -2.74 7.25
C THR A 289 -1.72 -2.80 7.94
N ALA A 290 -1.38 -1.72 8.66
CA ALA A 290 -0.12 -1.66 9.40
C ALA A 290 -0.08 -2.62 10.60
N LEU A 291 -1.20 -2.85 11.28
CA LEU A 291 -1.30 -3.87 12.33
C LEU A 291 -1.08 -5.29 11.77
N GLY A 292 -1.66 -5.62 10.62
CA GLY A 292 -1.48 -6.92 9.96
C GLY A 292 -0.02 -7.18 9.57
N ASN A 293 0.62 -6.19 8.94
CA ASN A 293 2.05 -6.26 8.61
C ASN A 293 2.93 -6.34 9.87
N LEU A 294 2.58 -5.62 10.94
CA LEU A 294 3.31 -5.68 12.20
C LEU A 294 3.24 -7.08 12.85
N ALA A 295 2.08 -7.72 12.81
CA ALA A 295 1.91 -9.08 13.29
C ALA A 295 2.76 -10.08 12.50
N GLU A 296 2.83 -9.97 11.18
CA GLU A 296 3.71 -10.81 10.37
C GLU A 296 5.18 -10.63 10.73
N VAL A 297 5.63 -9.39 10.93
CA VAL A 297 7.02 -9.11 11.32
C VAL A 297 7.35 -9.76 12.67
N TYR A 298 6.47 -9.69 13.66
CA TYR A 298 6.70 -10.33 14.95
C TYR A 298 6.63 -11.85 14.87
N VAL A 299 5.65 -12.41 14.15
CA VAL A 299 5.51 -13.85 13.98
C VAL A 299 6.71 -14.43 13.22
N GLU A 300 7.20 -13.75 12.18
CA GLU A 300 8.37 -14.20 11.43
C GLU A 300 9.65 -14.15 12.27
N ALA A 301 9.82 -13.13 13.12
CA ALA A 301 10.92 -13.11 14.08
C ALA A 301 10.91 -14.36 14.97
N ILE A 302 9.75 -14.70 15.54
CA ILE A 302 9.58 -15.90 16.39
C ILE A 302 9.82 -17.18 15.59
N ARG A 303 9.26 -17.32 14.39
CA ARG A 303 9.45 -18.49 13.50
C ARG A 303 10.92 -18.72 13.14
N SER A 304 11.68 -17.64 12.99
CA SER A 304 13.11 -17.65 12.70
C SER A 304 13.99 -17.86 13.96
N GLY A 305 13.41 -18.03 15.14
CA GLY A 305 14.13 -18.21 16.40
C GLY A 305 14.72 -16.91 16.98
N ASN A 306 14.33 -15.76 16.45
CA ASN A 306 14.73 -14.45 16.93
C ASN A 306 13.70 -13.90 17.94
N VAL A 307 14.18 -13.01 18.80
CA VAL A 307 13.32 -12.27 19.73
C VAL A 307 12.67 -11.08 19.00
N PRO A 308 11.33 -10.91 19.06
CA PRO A 308 10.66 -9.72 18.56
C PRO A 308 11.28 -8.42 19.07
N CYS A 309 11.65 -7.52 18.15
CA CYS A 309 12.26 -6.24 18.47
C CYS A 309 11.38 -5.08 17.96
N LEU A 310 11.01 -4.13 18.83
CA LEU A 310 10.12 -3.03 18.47
C LEU A 310 10.74 -2.09 17.43
N GLU A 311 12.00 -1.67 17.59
CA GLU A 311 12.68 -0.80 16.60
C GLU A 311 12.81 -1.46 15.23
N ASN A 312 13.29 -2.70 15.18
CA ASN A 312 13.40 -3.45 13.93
C ASN A 312 12.03 -3.66 13.28
N ALA A 313 10.98 -3.84 14.08
CA ALA A 313 9.64 -3.98 13.56
C ALA A 313 9.13 -2.69 12.90
N VAL A 314 9.47 -1.51 13.44
CA VAL A 314 9.13 -0.22 12.81
C VAL A 314 9.87 -0.04 11.48
N VAL A 315 11.15 -0.40 11.41
CA VAL A 315 11.94 -0.32 10.18
C VAL A 315 11.39 -1.26 9.11
N SER A 316 11.11 -2.52 9.47
CA SER A 316 10.52 -3.51 8.56
C SER A 316 9.12 -3.09 8.10
N LEU A 317 8.29 -2.59 9.02
CA LEU A 317 6.96 -2.09 8.71
C LEU A 317 7.02 -0.91 7.74
N ALA A 318 7.92 0.05 7.96
CA ALA A 318 8.12 1.19 7.06
C ALA A 318 8.50 0.72 5.65
N LYS A 319 9.45 -0.22 5.53
CA LYS A 319 9.83 -0.80 4.25
C LYS A 319 8.65 -1.44 3.53
N ILE A 320 7.87 -2.30 4.22
CA ILE A 320 6.73 -3.01 3.63
C ILE A 320 5.67 -2.00 3.14
N GLN A 321 5.29 -1.05 3.99
CA GLN A 321 4.26 -0.05 3.67
C GLN A 321 4.70 0.88 2.53
N ASN A 322 5.95 1.32 2.52
CA ASN A 322 6.41 2.26 1.50
C ASN A 322 6.56 1.58 0.13
N VAL A 323 7.02 0.33 0.06
CA VAL A 323 7.04 -0.43 -1.20
C VAL A 323 5.62 -0.55 -1.77
N ARG A 324 4.66 -0.95 -0.92
CA ARG A 324 3.24 -1.02 -1.30
C ARG A 324 2.70 0.33 -1.75
N ALA A 325 3.02 1.41 -1.04
CA ALA A 325 2.60 2.76 -1.39
C ALA A 325 3.12 3.19 -2.78
N VAL A 326 4.37 2.83 -3.13
CA VAL A 326 4.93 3.07 -4.47
C VAL A 326 4.14 2.30 -5.53
N GLU A 327 3.87 1.01 -5.29
CA GLU A 327 3.14 0.16 -6.23
C GLU A 327 1.70 0.65 -6.46
N GLU A 328 0.94 0.93 -5.39
CA GLU A 328 -0.44 1.43 -5.49
C GLU A 328 -0.51 2.80 -6.16
N ALA A 329 0.38 3.72 -5.81
CA ALA A 329 0.43 5.05 -6.41
C ALA A 329 0.77 4.98 -7.90
N LEU A 330 1.74 4.14 -8.28
CA LEU A 330 2.10 3.94 -9.68
C LEU A 330 0.97 3.29 -10.48
N GLN A 331 0.31 2.28 -9.92
CA GLN A 331 -0.85 1.63 -10.55
C GLN A 331 -1.96 2.65 -10.83
N LEU A 332 -2.25 3.55 -9.88
CA LEU A 332 -3.22 4.62 -10.07
C LEU A 332 -2.77 5.60 -11.16
N TYR A 333 -1.51 6.04 -11.13
CA TYR A 333 -0.95 6.91 -12.16
C TYR A 333 -1.14 6.33 -13.56
N VAL A 334 -0.71 5.08 -13.74
CA VAL A 334 -0.79 4.36 -15.01
C VAL A 334 -2.25 4.24 -15.47
N THR A 335 -3.16 3.91 -14.56
CA THR A 335 -4.60 3.79 -14.87
C THR A 335 -5.21 5.13 -15.30
N GLU A 336 -4.92 6.21 -14.59
CA GLU A 336 -5.40 7.56 -14.91
C GLU A 336 -4.85 8.04 -16.28
N LEU A 337 -3.58 7.75 -16.56
CA LEU A 337 -2.94 8.08 -17.82
C LEU A 337 -3.59 7.31 -18.98
N PHE A 338 -3.72 5.97 -18.87
CA PHE A 338 -4.31 5.14 -19.93
C PHE A 338 -5.77 5.48 -20.23
N ASN A 339 -6.55 5.92 -19.24
CA ASN A 339 -7.98 6.22 -19.45
C ASN A 339 -8.22 7.52 -20.24
N LEU A 340 -7.28 8.45 -20.24
CA LEU A 340 -7.45 9.78 -20.83
C LEU A 340 -6.60 10.00 -22.09
N VAL A 341 -5.57 9.18 -22.30
CA VAL A 341 -4.66 9.33 -23.44
C VAL A 341 -5.22 8.66 -24.70
N GLN A 342 -5.26 9.42 -25.79
CA GLN A 342 -5.52 8.91 -27.14
C GLN A 342 -4.41 9.39 -28.06
N LEU A 343 -3.59 8.47 -28.58
CA LEU A 343 -2.44 8.83 -29.40
C LEU A 343 -2.78 8.79 -30.89
N PRO A 344 -2.24 9.71 -31.72
CA PRO A 344 -1.45 10.87 -31.32
C PRO A 344 -2.30 12.02 -30.78
N MET A 345 -1.75 12.81 -29.87
CA MET A 345 -2.40 13.99 -29.27
C MET A 345 -1.43 15.15 -29.03
N ASN A 346 -1.95 16.34 -28.73
CA ASN A 346 -1.14 17.51 -28.42
C ASN A 346 -0.25 17.27 -27.17
N PRO A 347 1.08 17.49 -27.23
CA PRO A 347 1.99 17.35 -26.09
C PRO A 347 1.60 18.17 -24.86
N GLU A 348 1.00 19.35 -25.05
CA GLU A 348 0.52 20.17 -23.93
C GLU A 348 -0.66 19.53 -23.20
N GLU A 349 -1.55 18.85 -23.92
CA GLU A 349 -2.67 18.13 -23.34
C GLU A 349 -2.19 16.87 -22.61
N LEU A 350 -1.25 16.13 -23.21
CA LEU A 350 -0.61 14.98 -22.59
C LEU A 350 0.10 15.39 -21.28
N SER A 351 0.81 16.51 -21.29
CA SER A 351 1.45 17.07 -20.09
C SER A 351 0.45 17.44 -19.00
N LYS A 352 -0.70 18.04 -19.35
CA LYS A 352 -1.77 18.35 -18.39
C LYS A 352 -2.35 17.09 -17.76
N ILE A 353 -2.60 16.04 -18.56
CA ILE A 353 -3.07 14.74 -18.05
C ILE A 353 -2.06 14.16 -17.07
N HIS A 354 -0.78 14.15 -17.44
CA HIS A 354 0.32 13.69 -16.58
C HIS A 354 0.33 14.42 -15.23
N THR A 355 0.28 15.76 -15.20
CA THR A 355 0.30 16.53 -13.94
C THR A 355 -0.88 16.19 -13.04
N VAL A 356 -2.07 15.95 -13.60
CA VAL A 356 -3.26 15.55 -12.81
C VAL A 356 -3.09 14.14 -12.25
N ALA A 357 -2.62 13.19 -13.07
CA ALA A 357 -2.38 11.81 -12.64
C ALA A 357 -1.26 11.71 -11.59
N GLU A 358 -0.16 12.44 -11.78
CA GLU A 358 0.96 12.54 -10.84
C GLU A 358 0.48 13.05 -9.48
N LYS A 359 -0.30 14.14 -9.47
CA LYS A 359 -0.83 14.70 -8.22
C LYS A 359 -1.67 13.67 -7.45
N LYS A 360 -2.57 12.96 -8.13
CA LYS A 360 -3.39 11.90 -7.51
C LYS A 360 -2.52 10.76 -6.96
N ALA A 361 -1.51 10.33 -7.71
CA ALA A 361 -0.60 9.28 -7.28
C ALA A 361 0.20 9.68 -6.03
N VAL A 362 0.70 10.92 -5.98
CA VAL A 362 1.40 11.46 -4.81
C VAL A 362 0.46 11.56 -3.60
N GLU A 363 -0.79 11.98 -3.77
CA GLU A 363 -1.78 12.01 -2.69
C GLU A 363 -2.02 10.61 -2.10
N VAL A 364 -2.15 9.59 -2.95
CA VAL A 364 -2.28 8.19 -2.51
C VAL A 364 -1.02 7.73 -1.78
N PHE A 365 0.17 7.97 -2.35
CA PHE A 365 1.44 7.63 -1.71
C PHE A 365 1.56 8.24 -0.31
N ILE A 366 1.22 9.53 -0.15
CA ILE A 366 1.27 10.21 1.16
C ILE A 366 0.30 9.55 2.15
N SER A 367 -0.87 9.11 1.69
CA SER A 367 -1.87 8.50 2.57
C SER A 367 -1.51 7.08 3.04
N VAL A 368 -0.75 6.32 2.24
CA VAL A 368 -0.39 4.92 2.51
C VAL A 368 1.02 4.77 3.09
N SER A 369 1.94 5.64 2.70
CA SER A 369 3.35 5.59 3.13
C SER A 369 3.50 5.71 4.64
N PHE A 370 4.54 5.07 5.16
CA PHE A 370 4.86 5.03 6.57
C PHE A 370 6.36 5.27 6.80
N ASN A 371 6.69 6.38 7.46
CA ASN A 371 8.06 6.65 7.96
C ASN A 371 9.16 6.74 6.89
N ASP A 372 8.84 7.26 5.70
CA ASP A 372 9.81 7.58 4.63
C ASP A 372 10.54 8.92 4.90
N ASN A 373 11.25 9.05 6.02
CA ASN A 373 11.85 10.33 6.42
C ASN A 373 12.96 10.81 5.46
N ASP A 374 13.68 9.89 4.81
CA ASP A 374 14.75 10.19 3.86
C ASP A 374 14.24 10.35 2.41
N GLN A 375 12.92 10.22 2.21
CA GLN A 375 12.24 10.32 0.91
C GLN A 375 12.77 9.33 -0.12
N ILE A 376 13.23 8.15 0.32
CA ILE A 376 13.81 7.14 -0.56
C ILE A 376 12.72 6.59 -1.48
N TYR A 377 11.57 6.25 -0.91
CA TYR A 377 10.46 5.66 -1.66
C TYR A 377 9.68 6.71 -2.44
N GLN A 378 9.56 7.93 -1.92
CA GLN A 378 9.00 9.04 -2.68
C GLN A 378 9.82 9.30 -3.95
N LYS A 379 11.17 9.33 -3.86
CA LYS A 379 12.04 9.48 -5.04
C LYS A 379 11.90 8.31 -5.99
N GLU A 380 11.76 7.09 -5.47
CA GLU A 380 11.52 5.91 -6.29
C GLU A 380 10.21 6.02 -7.09
N LEU A 381 9.11 6.44 -6.45
CA LEU A 381 7.84 6.69 -7.12
C LEU A 381 7.97 7.74 -8.23
N MET A 382 8.59 8.88 -7.92
CA MET A 382 8.76 9.95 -8.91
C MET A 382 9.63 9.51 -10.09
N GLY A 383 10.66 8.70 -9.85
CA GLY A 383 11.46 8.10 -10.92
C GLY A 383 10.63 7.19 -11.82
N LYS A 384 9.82 6.30 -11.25
CA LYS A 384 8.94 5.40 -12.02
C LYS A 384 7.87 6.17 -12.81
N ILE A 385 7.26 7.20 -12.21
CA ILE A 385 6.31 8.08 -12.90
C ILE A 385 6.97 8.81 -14.08
N TYR A 386 8.20 9.29 -13.88
CA TYR A 386 8.97 9.96 -14.94
C TYR A 386 9.24 9.01 -16.11
N ASP A 387 9.68 7.79 -15.83
CA ASP A 387 9.96 6.79 -16.87
C ASP A 387 8.71 6.44 -17.68
N GLU A 388 7.58 6.20 -17.02
CA GLU A 388 6.28 5.95 -17.67
C GLU A 388 5.83 7.14 -18.53
N TYR A 389 6.02 8.38 -18.04
CA TYR A 389 5.69 9.57 -18.81
C TYR A 389 6.56 9.73 -20.06
N GLN A 390 7.88 9.48 -19.95
CA GLN A 390 8.79 9.52 -21.10
C GLN A 390 8.40 8.48 -22.14
N GLN A 391 8.06 7.26 -21.71
CA GLN A 391 7.59 6.21 -22.61
C GLN A 391 6.31 6.61 -23.33
N MET A 392 5.35 7.21 -22.62
CA MET A 392 4.11 7.69 -23.23
C MET A 392 4.35 8.83 -24.23
N CYS A 393 5.26 9.75 -23.93
CA CYS A 393 5.67 10.81 -24.86
C CYS A 393 6.29 10.22 -26.13
N GLN A 394 7.18 9.23 -25.99
CA GLN A 394 7.80 8.55 -27.13
C GLN A 394 6.75 7.85 -28.00
N GLN A 395 5.80 7.14 -27.39
CA GLN A 395 4.69 6.51 -28.10
C GLN A 395 3.82 7.54 -28.83
N ASN A 396 3.61 8.72 -28.26
CA ASN A 396 2.88 9.80 -28.90
C ASN A 396 3.59 10.31 -30.17
N TYR A 397 4.91 10.53 -30.10
CA TYR A 397 5.72 10.90 -31.26
C TYR A 397 5.70 9.81 -32.33
N ASP A 398 5.82 8.54 -31.95
CA ASP A 398 5.83 7.42 -32.88
C ASP A 398 4.47 7.24 -33.57
N ALA A 399 3.36 7.37 -32.84
CA ALA A 399 2.01 7.36 -33.39
C ALA A 399 1.81 8.50 -34.40
N SER A 400 2.25 9.72 -34.06
CA SER A 400 2.16 10.88 -34.94
C SER A 400 3.02 10.67 -36.20
N ARG A 401 4.23 10.13 -36.06
CA ARG A 401 5.10 9.80 -37.19
C ARG A 401 4.45 8.79 -38.12
N MET A 402 3.89 7.69 -37.59
CA MET A 402 3.24 6.66 -38.40
C MET A 402 2.05 7.22 -39.19
N GLN A 403 1.20 8.02 -38.55
CA GLN A 403 0.06 8.65 -39.22
C GLN A 403 0.51 9.65 -40.30
N CYS A 404 1.56 10.43 -40.03
CA CYS A 404 2.16 11.32 -41.02
C CYS A 404 2.75 10.56 -42.21
N GLU A 405 3.49 9.47 -41.98
CA GLU A 405 4.07 8.65 -43.05
C GLU A 405 3.01 8.01 -43.95
N GLU A 406 1.89 7.57 -43.37
CA GLU A 406 0.73 7.05 -44.12
C GLU A 406 0.12 8.13 -45.02
N VAL A 407 -0.17 9.32 -44.48
CA VAL A 407 -0.69 10.45 -45.26
C VAL A 407 0.30 10.91 -46.31
N LEU A 408 1.60 10.90 -46.00
CA LEU A 408 2.65 11.29 -46.93
C LEU A 408 2.68 10.35 -48.15
N HIS A 409 2.63 9.04 -47.92
CA HIS A 409 2.56 8.06 -49.01
C HIS A 409 1.32 8.32 -49.89
N ASP A 410 0.18 8.55 -49.26
CA ASP A 410 -1.10 8.75 -49.92
C ASP A 410 -1.13 10.03 -50.79
N VAL A 411 -0.64 11.16 -50.27
CA VAL A 411 -0.59 12.45 -50.98
C VAL A 411 0.44 12.44 -52.10
N PHE A 412 1.63 11.87 -51.86
CA PHE A 412 2.73 11.93 -52.83
C PHE A 412 2.78 10.76 -53.83
N ASP A 413 1.87 9.79 -53.74
CA ASP A 413 1.78 8.66 -54.69
C ASP A 413 1.68 9.13 -56.15
N THR A 414 0.93 10.21 -56.42
CA THR A 414 0.81 10.78 -57.77
C THR A 414 2.16 11.32 -58.28
N LEU A 415 2.94 11.95 -57.41
CA LEU A 415 4.28 12.45 -57.76
C LEU A 415 5.22 11.29 -58.08
N GLU A 416 5.22 10.24 -57.24
CA GLU A 416 6.07 9.06 -57.40
C GLU A 416 5.77 8.29 -58.70
N LYS A 417 4.49 8.13 -59.04
CA LYS A 417 4.05 7.58 -60.34
C LYS A 417 4.53 8.47 -61.48
N GLY A 418 4.34 9.77 -61.37
CA GLY A 418 4.79 10.74 -62.38
C GLY A 418 6.31 10.70 -62.62
N ILE A 419 7.12 10.51 -61.57
CA ILE A 419 8.57 10.32 -61.68
C ILE A 419 8.89 9.00 -62.38
N SER A 420 8.24 7.90 -61.97
CA SER A 420 8.47 6.56 -62.51
C SER A 420 8.12 6.47 -64.00
N ASP A 421 7.02 7.13 -64.41
CA ASP A 421 6.56 7.19 -65.79
C ASP A 421 7.33 8.23 -66.63
N ARG A 422 8.36 8.87 -66.06
CA ARG A 422 9.19 9.90 -66.71
C ARG A 422 8.38 11.09 -67.25
N SER A 423 7.22 11.36 -66.65
CA SER A 423 6.26 12.36 -67.13
C SER A 423 6.79 13.82 -67.09
N TYR A 424 7.86 14.04 -66.31
CA TYR A 424 8.56 15.31 -66.13
C TYR A 424 9.80 15.48 -67.03
N LEU A 425 10.22 14.46 -67.80
CA LEU A 425 11.36 14.56 -68.73
C LEU A 425 10.93 15.13 -70.09
N LYS A 426 10.45 16.38 -70.08
CA LYS A 426 9.98 17.12 -71.26
C LYS A 426 10.23 18.62 -71.05
N PRO A 427 10.21 19.45 -72.12
CA PRO A 427 10.33 20.90 -72.00
C PRO A 427 9.34 21.49 -70.99
N GLY A 428 9.85 22.26 -70.03
CA GLY A 428 9.11 22.86 -68.91
C GLY A 428 8.70 21.86 -67.81
N GLY A 429 9.26 20.65 -67.82
CA GLY A 429 8.99 19.60 -66.86
C GLY A 429 9.50 19.89 -65.45
N SER A 430 10.59 20.65 -65.32
CA SER A 430 11.13 21.10 -64.03
C SER A 430 10.16 22.03 -63.30
N HIS A 431 9.55 22.97 -64.02
CA HIS A 431 8.54 23.87 -63.43
C HIS A 431 7.32 23.10 -62.95
N LYS A 432 6.82 22.14 -63.76
CA LYS A 432 5.70 21.28 -63.39
C LYS A 432 5.99 20.40 -62.18
N TYR A 433 7.23 19.91 -62.05
CA TYR A 433 7.66 19.12 -60.90
C TYR A 433 7.67 19.95 -59.61
N ILE A 434 8.26 21.15 -59.66
CA ILE A 434 8.32 22.08 -58.52
C ILE A 434 6.90 22.51 -58.08
N ASP A 435 6.04 22.85 -59.03
CA ASP A 435 4.65 23.23 -58.74
C ASP A 435 3.86 22.08 -58.10
N MET A 436 4.01 20.85 -58.62
CA MET A 436 3.37 19.67 -58.04
C MET A 436 3.88 19.41 -56.62
N LEU A 437 5.20 19.46 -56.39
CA LEU A 437 5.79 19.31 -55.06
C LEU A 437 5.24 20.33 -54.06
N ARG A 438 5.12 21.59 -54.47
CA ARG A 438 4.55 22.66 -53.63
C ARG A 438 3.09 22.38 -53.30
N GLN A 439 2.27 22.06 -54.29
CA GLN A 439 0.84 21.79 -54.10
C GLN A 439 0.62 20.59 -53.18
N LEU A 440 1.33 19.49 -53.39
CA LEU A 440 1.23 18.29 -52.56
C LEU A 440 1.77 18.53 -51.14
N SER A 441 2.77 19.38 -50.98
CA SER A 441 3.25 19.78 -49.65
C SER A 441 2.21 20.60 -48.88
N GLU A 442 1.47 21.48 -49.55
CA GLU A 442 0.36 22.24 -48.93
C GLU A 442 -0.81 21.31 -48.57
N GLU A 443 -1.17 20.36 -49.44
CA GLU A 443 -2.19 19.35 -49.17
C GLU A 443 -1.80 18.46 -47.99
N TYR A 444 -0.56 17.96 -47.96
CA TYR A 444 -0.04 17.17 -46.85
C TYR A 444 -0.13 17.94 -45.52
N ARG A 445 0.31 19.21 -45.49
CA ARG A 445 0.23 20.05 -44.29
C ARG A 445 -1.21 20.26 -43.84
N ALA A 446 -2.15 20.44 -44.77
CA ALA A 446 -3.56 20.57 -44.44
C ALA A 446 -4.15 19.27 -43.86
N ARG A 447 -3.70 18.09 -44.31
CA ARG A 447 -4.15 16.78 -43.77
C ARG A 447 -3.46 16.37 -42.47
N THR A 448 -2.37 17.02 -42.08
CA THR A 448 -1.54 16.65 -40.93
C THR A 448 -1.32 17.81 -39.96
N ASP A 449 -2.15 18.85 -40.03
CA ASP A 449 -2.06 20.05 -39.20
C ASP A 449 -2.12 19.76 -37.69
N SER A 450 -2.85 18.72 -37.31
CA SER A 450 -2.96 18.24 -35.92
C SER A 450 -1.79 17.38 -35.45
N GLN A 451 -0.84 17.05 -36.34
CA GLN A 451 0.22 16.08 -36.08
C GLN A 451 1.55 16.74 -35.71
N ILE A 452 2.13 16.30 -34.59
CA ILE A 452 3.38 16.84 -34.06
C ILE A 452 4.55 16.59 -35.02
N MET A 453 4.57 15.43 -35.66
CA MET A 453 5.66 15.01 -36.54
C MET A 453 5.49 15.47 -38.00
N SER A 454 4.44 16.24 -38.32
CA SER A 454 4.09 16.63 -39.69
C SER A 454 5.28 17.22 -40.47
N GLU A 455 5.86 18.31 -39.96
CA GLU A 455 6.91 19.04 -40.68
C GLU A 455 8.25 18.28 -40.67
N ALA A 456 8.53 17.51 -39.62
CA ALA A 456 9.73 16.68 -39.53
C ALA A 456 9.72 15.57 -40.59
N VAL A 457 8.57 14.90 -40.77
CA VAL A 457 8.37 13.84 -41.78
C VAL A 457 8.42 14.43 -43.19
N LEU A 458 7.72 15.55 -43.44
CA LEU A 458 7.74 16.23 -44.73
C LEU A 458 9.14 16.71 -45.10
N SER A 459 9.86 17.37 -44.19
CA SER A 459 11.22 17.86 -44.44
C SER A 459 12.18 16.72 -44.79
N LYS A 460 12.07 15.59 -44.07
CA LYS A 460 12.87 14.39 -44.37
C LYS A 460 12.55 13.85 -45.77
N PHE A 461 11.28 13.80 -46.15
CA PHE A 461 10.87 13.37 -47.49
C PHE A 461 11.33 14.33 -48.60
N LEU A 462 11.12 15.63 -48.44
CA LEU A 462 11.53 16.61 -49.45
C LEU A 462 13.03 16.56 -49.73
N LYS A 463 13.85 16.34 -48.70
CA LYS A 463 15.30 16.10 -48.87
C LYS A 463 15.62 14.90 -49.75
N THR A 464 14.86 13.80 -49.67
CA THR A 464 15.08 12.64 -50.56
C THR A 464 14.68 12.92 -52.01
N LYS A 465 13.92 14.00 -52.25
CA LYS A 465 13.45 14.43 -53.59
C LYS A 465 14.30 15.53 -54.22
N GLU A 466 15.30 16.07 -53.51
CA GLU A 466 16.22 17.09 -54.04
C GLU A 466 17.05 16.56 -55.21
N ASP A 467 17.66 15.38 -55.08
CA ASP A 467 18.49 14.79 -56.14
C ASP A 467 17.70 14.52 -57.42
N ILE A 468 16.47 14.01 -57.27
CA ILE A 468 15.56 13.77 -58.39
C ILE A 468 15.18 15.10 -59.06
N GLY A 469 14.88 16.13 -58.26
CA GLY A 469 14.59 17.46 -58.77
C GLY A 469 15.75 18.05 -59.57
N ASN A 470 16.98 17.88 -59.10
CA ASN A 470 18.19 18.31 -59.81
C ASN A 470 18.38 17.59 -61.14
N MET A 471 18.11 16.27 -61.19
CA MET A 471 18.18 15.50 -62.44
C MET A 471 17.12 15.96 -63.46
N ILE A 472 15.88 16.20 -63.02
CA ILE A 472 14.81 16.71 -63.88
C ILE A 472 15.18 18.08 -64.43
N LEU A 473 15.74 18.97 -63.59
CA LEU A 473 16.18 20.30 -64.02
C LEU A 473 17.27 20.23 -65.11
N GLN A 474 18.28 19.39 -64.93
CA GLN A 474 19.35 19.21 -65.92
C GLN A 474 18.82 18.64 -67.25
N ALA A 475 17.89 17.68 -67.18
CA ALA A 475 17.25 17.10 -68.36
C ALA A 475 16.42 18.15 -69.12
N ASP A 476 15.64 18.96 -68.41
CA ASP A 476 14.81 20.02 -68.99
C ASP A 476 15.68 21.10 -69.67
N GLN A 477 16.79 21.53 -69.04
CA GLN A 477 17.74 22.47 -69.64
C GLN A 477 18.36 21.93 -70.93
N SER A 478 18.73 20.65 -70.94
CA SER A 478 19.31 19.99 -72.11
C SER A 478 18.30 19.88 -73.25
N LEU A 479 17.03 19.56 -72.94
CA LEU A 479 15.95 19.47 -73.93
C LEU A 479 15.60 20.84 -74.52
N ASN A 480 15.52 21.88 -73.70
CA ASN A 480 15.27 23.25 -74.17
C ASN A 480 16.39 23.75 -75.10
N ALA A 481 17.66 23.45 -74.78
CA ALA A 481 18.79 23.79 -75.64
C ALA A 481 18.72 23.07 -76.99
N ALA A 482 18.40 21.77 -76.98
CA ALA A 482 18.26 20.98 -78.21
C ALA A 482 17.08 21.43 -79.08
N GLU A 483 15.97 21.87 -78.49
CA GLU A 483 14.84 22.45 -79.25
C GLU A 483 15.21 23.79 -79.89
N GLN A 484 15.98 24.62 -79.18
CA GLN A 484 16.48 25.89 -79.69
C GLN A 484 17.42 25.70 -80.88
N GLU A 485 18.38 24.78 -80.78
CA GLU A 485 19.29 24.43 -81.88
C GLU A 485 18.52 23.94 -83.11
N LYS A 486 17.51 23.10 -82.91
CA LYS A 486 16.69 22.56 -84.00
C LYS A 486 15.82 23.62 -84.68
N GLU A 487 15.27 24.57 -83.91
CA GLU A 487 14.54 25.71 -84.46
C GLU A 487 15.45 26.66 -85.27
N ASP A 488 16.70 26.84 -84.83
CA ASP A 488 17.69 27.64 -85.54
C ASP A 488 18.13 26.95 -86.84
N GLU A 489 18.35 25.62 -86.83
CA GLU A 489 18.61 24.83 -88.04
C GLU A 489 17.43 24.84 -89.03
N ASP A 490 16.19 24.75 -88.54
CA ASP A 490 14.97 24.84 -89.36
C ASP A 490 14.78 26.25 -89.95
N ARG A 491 15.22 27.30 -89.25
CA ARG A 491 15.24 28.68 -89.77
C ARG A 491 16.30 28.85 -90.85
N ASP A 492 17.50 28.32 -90.63
CA ASP A 492 18.61 28.40 -91.58
C ASP A 492 18.32 27.60 -92.86
N SER A 493 17.71 26.41 -92.74
CA SER A 493 17.27 25.62 -93.90
C SER A 493 16.13 26.28 -94.69
N LYS A 494 15.12 26.85 -94.02
CA LYS A 494 14.06 27.64 -94.67
C LYS A 494 14.58 28.93 -95.33
N ALA A 495 15.65 29.53 -94.77
CA ALA A 495 16.32 30.66 -95.39
C ALA A 495 17.14 30.24 -96.64
N ALA A 496 17.72 29.03 -96.63
CA ALA A 496 18.43 28.47 -97.77
C ALA A 496 17.50 28.09 -98.94
N GLU A 497 16.29 27.57 -98.68
CA GLU A 497 15.31 27.24 -99.73
C GLU A 497 14.68 28.46 -100.42
N LYS A 498 14.75 29.66 -99.81
CA LYS A 498 14.23 30.91 -100.40
C LYS A 498 15.23 31.65 -101.31
N LYS A 499 16.43 31.13 -101.53
CA LYS A 499 17.35 31.70 -102.55
C LYS A 499 16.93 31.24 -103.97
N PRO A 500 16.70 32.15 -104.93
CA PRO A 500 16.32 31.77 -106.29
C PRO A 500 17.45 31.01 -106.99
N LYS A 501 17.09 29.94 -107.72
CA LYS A 501 17.96 29.31 -108.73
C LYS A 501 18.23 30.30 -109.85
N GLU A 502 19.39 30.94 -109.84
CA GLU A 502 19.92 31.57 -111.06
C GLU A 502 20.38 30.48 -112.03
N THR A 503 19.86 30.61 -113.25
CA THR A 503 20.08 29.81 -114.44
C THR A 503 21.49 30.01 -115.00
N GLU A 504 22.18 28.93 -115.32
CA GLU A 504 23.00 28.88 -116.54
C GLU A 504 22.46 27.76 -117.42
N PRO A 505 22.49 27.93 -118.76
CA PRO A 505 23.43 27.06 -119.45
C PRO A 505 24.04 27.61 -120.77
N VAL A 506 25.09 26.89 -121.19
CA VAL A 506 25.50 26.56 -122.58
C VAL A 506 26.73 27.28 -123.18
N THR A 507 27.86 26.58 -123.06
CA THR A 507 28.90 26.22 -124.06
C THR A 507 29.32 27.18 -125.19
N GLY A 508 30.65 27.21 -125.41
CA GLY A 508 31.22 26.77 -126.70
C GLY A 508 31.85 27.82 -127.63
N ALA A 509 33.19 27.73 -127.72
CA ALA A 509 34.12 28.03 -128.81
C ALA A 509 33.65 28.74 -130.11
N GLY A 510 34.45 29.74 -130.52
CA GLY A 510 34.56 30.20 -131.92
C GLY A 510 35.32 31.52 -132.10
N ILE A 511 36.62 31.40 -132.46
CA ILE A 511 37.59 32.37 -133.07
C ILE A 511 37.57 33.83 -132.60
#